data_AF-A0A970HBY8-F1
#
_entry.id   AF-A0A970HBY8-F1
#
_cell.length_a   1.000
_cell.length_b   1.000
_cell.length_c   1.000
_cell.angle_alpha   90.00
_cell.angle_beta   90.00
_cell.angle_gamma   90.00
#
_symmetry.space_group_name_H-M   'P 1'
#
loop_
_entity.id
_entity.type
_entity.pdbx_description
1 polymer ?
#
loop_
_entity_poly.entity_id
_entity_poly.type
_entity_poly.pdbx_seq_one_letter_code
_entity_poly.pdbx_strand_id
1 'polypeptide(L)'
;MPFAYFSRLTRAQQRIYLASDAVTTLRLSDTGALAPLVSNLADMLATGKRPAVERASQALLDALCRQLALPPVAVRVLAARPSNDYGELHGLYESTCSPPRLTVWMRTAARGQVVAFRSFLRTLLHELLHHHDFEGLRLAESFHTQGFFQREADLARQLLTAAGLPPVARSRRGEAR
;
A
#
# COMPACT_ATOMS: atom_id res chain seq x y z
N MET A 1 12.37 -12.48 12.16
CA MET A 1 13.14 -13.58 11.51
C MET A 1 12.98 -13.38 10.02
N PRO A 2 14.07 -13.39 9.21
CA PRO A 2 13.96 -13.20 7.77
C PRO A 2 13.04 -14.25 7.13
N PHE A 3 12.34 -13.86 6.07
CA PHE A 3 11.51 -14.79 5.30
C PHE A 3 12.37 -15.89 4.64
N ALA A 4 11.75 -17.04 4.35
CA ALA A 4 12.44 -18.21 3.83
C ALA A 4 13.24 -17.96 2.53
N TYR A 5 12.83 -16.99 1.71
CA TYR A 5 13.54 -16.64 0.47
C TYR A 5 14.83 -15.84 0.70
N PHE A 6 15.07 -15.29 1.90
CA PHE A 6 16.24 -14.48 2.21
C PHE A 6 17.57 -15.21 1.97
N SER A 7 17.62 -16.51 2.28
CA SER A 7 18.82 -17.34 2.08
C SER A 7 19.17 -17.56 0.61
N ARG A 8 18.23 -17.31 -0.31
CA ARG A 8 18.41 -17.42 -1.77
C ARG A 8 18.89 -16.11 -2.41
N LEU A 9 18.89 -15.01 -1.66
CA LEU A 9 19.33 -13.70 -2.14
C LEU A 9 20.87 -13.62 -2.22
N THR A 10 21.37 -12.85 -3.19
CA THR A 10 22.81 -12.51 -3.22
C THR A 10 23.20 -11.68 -1.99
N ARG A 11 24.49 -11.60 -1.65
CA ARG A 11 24.96 -10.76 -0.54
C ARG A 11 24.58 -9.28 -0.70
N ALA A 12 24.52 -8.77 -1.92
CA ALA A 12 24.09 -7.40 -2.18
C ALA A 12 22.59 -7.24 -1.86
N GLN A 13 21.77 -8.16 -2.33
CA GLN A 13 20.32 -8.18 -2.06
C GLN A 13 20.01 -8.40 -0.58
N GLN A 14 20.76 -9.24 0.13
CA GLN A 14 20.60 -9.41 1.57
C GLN A 14 20.85 -8.11 2.33
N ARG A 15 21.83 -7.29 1.92
CA ARG A 15 22.04 -5.96 2.52
C ARG A 15 20.87 -5.02 2.26
N ILE A 16 20.34 -5.01 1.04
CA ILE A 16 19.15 -4.21 0.68
C ILE A 16 17.93 -4.66 1.50
N TYR A 17 17.70 -5.97 1.59
CA TYR A 17 16.65 -6.56 2.40
C TYR A 17 16.76 -6.09 3.86
N LEU A 18 17.94 -6.24 4.48
CA LEU A 18 18.14 -5.85 5.88
C LEU A 18 17.98 -4.33 6.10
N ALA A 19 18.39 -3.50 5.12
CA ALA A 19 18.17 -2.06 5.18
C ALA A 19 16.67 -1.70 5.15
N SER A 20 15.88 -2.37 4.30
CA SER A 20 14.41 -2.22 4.28
C SER A 20 13.76 -2.74 5.56
N ASP A 21 14.24 -3.88 6.09
CA ASP A 21 13.70 -4.52 7.30
C ASP A 21 13.94 -3.70 8.57
N ALA A 22 15.03 -2.93 8.63
CA ALA A 22 15.37 -2.08 9.76
C ALA A 22 14.40 -0.89 9.95
N VAL A 23 13.64 -0.52 8.91
CA VAL A 23 12.67 0.58 8.97
C VAL A 23 11.27 0.02 9.16
N THR A 24 10.69 0.28 10.33
CA THR A 24 9.46 -0.39 10.79
C THR A 24 8.24 0.52 10.90
N THR A 25 8.43 1.84 10.85
CA THR A 25 7.36 2.84 10.99
C THR A 25 7.60 4.04 10.08
N LEU A 26 6.53 4.71 9.64
CA LEU A 26 6.59 5.98 8.93
C LEU A 26 5.72 7.00 9.67
N ARG A 27 6.28 8.18 9.97
CA ARG A 27 5.55 9.21 10.71
C ARG A 27 4.84 10.14 9.74
N LEU A 28 3.52 10.22 9.88
CA LEU A 28 2.70 11.24 9.21
C LEU A 28 2.66 12.48 10.11
N SER A 29 2.99 13.65 9.54
CA SER A 29 3.09 14.90 10.30
C SER A 29 1.72 15.50 10.64
N ASP A 30 0.70 15.25 9.83
CA ASP A 30 -0.67 15.74 10.05
C ASP A 30 -1.69 14.70 9.57
N THR A 31 -2.02 13.75 10.44
CA THR A 31 -3.06 12.74 10.13
C THR A 31 -4.46 13.35 10.03
N GLY A 32 -4.71 14.51 10.64
CA GLY A 32 -5.99 15.20 10.59
C GLY A 32 -6.31 15.71 9.19
N ALA A 33 -5.32 16.27 8.49
CA ALA A 33 -5.45 16.67 7.09
C ALA A 33 -5.70 15.49 6.12
N LEU A 34 -5.29 14.26 6.50
CA LEU A 34 -5.48 13.06 5.69
C LEU A 34 -6.85 12.41 5.90
N ALA A 35 -7.46 12.58 7.08
CA ALA A 35 -8.76 12.01 7.42
C ALA A 35 -9.87 12.26 6.36
N PRO A 36 -10.12 13.50 5.89
CA PRO A 36 -11.14 13.74 4.87
C PRO A 36 -10.82 13.07 3.53
N LEU A 37 -9.54 12.93 3.16
CA LEU A 37 -9.13 12.25 1.94
C LEU A 37 -9.37 10.74 2.02
N VAL A 38 -9.12 10.14 3.18
CA VAL A 38 -9.38 8.71 3.46
C VAL A 38 -10.89 8.44 3.39
N SER A 39 -11.72 9.29 4.02
CA SER A 39 -13.19 9.17 3.95
C SER A 39 -13.71 9.33 2.52
N ASN A 40 -13.24 10.35 1.80
CA ASN A 40 -13.62 10.55 0.40
C ASN A 40 -13.22 9.36 -0.49
N LEU A 41 -12.05 8.74 -0.26
CA LEU A 41 -11.66 7.53 -0.99
C LEU A 41 -12.61 6.37 -0.71
N ALA A 42 -13.05 6.19 0.54
CA ALA A 42 -14.03 5.17 0.90
C ALA A 42 -15.36 5.37 0.16
N ASP A 43 -15.86 6.61 0.16
CA ASP A 43 -17.11 6.98 -0.51
C ASP A 43 -17.00 6.76 -2.02
N MET A 44 -15.91 7.22 -2.66
CA MET A 44 -15.70 7.06 -4.09
C MET A 44 -15.56 5.59 -4.49
N LEU A 45 -14.88 4.78 -3.68
CA LEU A 45 -14.79 3.35 -3.92
C LEU A 45 -16.16 2.68 -3.89
N ALA A 46 -17.01 3.02 -2.91
CA ALA A 46 -18.36 2.49 -2.80
C ALA A 46 -19.24 2.77 -4.03
N THR A 47 -19.00 3.88 -4.75
CA THR A 47 -19.72 4.18 -6.00
C THR A 47 -19.40 3.21 -7.14
N GLY A 48 -18.28 2.49 -7.09
CA GLY A 48 -17.83 1.60 -8.16
C GLY A 48 -17.37 2.31 -9.44
N LYS A 49 -17.27 3.65 -9.45
CA LYS A 49 -16.88 4.48 -10.61
C LYS A 49 -15.36 4.67 -10.69
N ARG A 50 -14.69 3.92 -11.57
CA ARG A 50 -13.22 3.92 -11.76
C ARG A 50 -12.58 5.33 -11.79
N PRO A 51 -13.06 6.31 -12.59
CA PRO A 51 -12.42 7.63 -12.62
C PRO A 51 -12.51 8.39 -11.29
N ALA A 52 -13.57 8.17 -10.51
CA ALA A 52 -13.74 8.82 -9.21
C ALA A 52 -12.77 8.22 -8.17
N VAL A 53 -12.63 6.90 -8.17
CA VAL A 53 -11.66 6.18 -7.32
C VAL A 53 -10.22 6.57 -7.65
N GLU A 54 -9.89 6.68 -8.95
CA GLU A 54 -8.55 7.11 -9.41
C GLU A 54 -8.19 8.50 -8.90
N ARG A 55 -9.11 9.48 -9.04
CA ARG A 55 -8.89 10.84 -8.52
C ARG A 55 -8.76 10.88 -7.00
N ALA A 56 -9.62 10.16 -6.28
CA ALA A 56 -9.55 10.13 -4.82
C ALA A 56 -8.26 9.45 -4.32
N SER A 57 -7.82 8.40 -5.01
CA SER A 57 -6.55 7.71 -4.71
C SER A 57 -5.36 8.64 -4.97
N GLN A 58 -5.33 9.34 -6.11
CA GLN A 58 -4.29 10.32 -6.43
C GLN A 58 -4.21 11.41 -5.36
N ALA A 59 -5.34 12.00 -4.96
CA ALA A 59 -5.36 13.05 -3.95
C ALA A 59 -4.80 12.57 -2.59
N LEU A 60 -5.13 11.34 -2.18
CA LEU A 60 -4.58 10.75 -0.96
C LEU A 60 -3.06 10.50 -1.08
N LEU A 61 -2.59 9.91 -2.19
CA LEU A 61 -1.15 9.69 -2.39
C LEU A 61 -0.36 10.99 -2.48
N ASP A 62 -0.88 12.01 -3.16
CA ASP A 62 -0.21 13.31 -3.25
C ASP A 62 -0.02 13.92 -1.84
N ALA A 63 -1.02 13.79 -0.97
CA ALA A 63 -0.93 14.25 0.41
C ALA A 63 0.06 13.43 1.25
N LEU A 64 0.06 12.11 1.07
CA LEU A 64 1.01 11.21 1.73
C LEU A 64 2.46 11.48 1.28
N CYS A 65 2.71 11.58 -0.02
CA CYS A 65 4.04 11.91 -0.55
C CYS A 65 4.53 13.25 -0.01
N ARG A 66 3.66 14.28 0.05
CA ARG A 66 4.03 15.57 0.66
C ARG A 66 4.43 15.43 2.13
N GLN A 67 3.67 14.70 2.95
CA GLN A 67 3.99 14.53 4.37
C GLN A 67 5.23 13.66 4.61
N LEU A 68 5.48 12.69 3.74
CA LEU A 68 6.64 11.80 3.80
C LEU A 68 7.87 12.36 3.07
N ALA A 69 7.78 13.57 2.51
CA ALA A 69 8.81 14.19 1.68
C ALA A 69 9.28 13.30 0.51
N LEU A 70 8.35 12.56 -0.10
CA LEU A 70 8.60 11.73 -1.27
C LEU A 70 8.28 12.52 -2.56
N PRO A 71 8.97 12.21 -3.67
CA PRO A 71 8.55 12.66 -5.00
C PRO A 71 7.09 12.27 -5.32
N PRO A 72 6.46 12.93 -6.30
CA PRO A 72 5.11 12.57 -6.73
C PRO A 72 5.09 11.21 -7.45
N VAL A 73 4.01 10.46 -7.26
CA VAL A 73 3.73 9.18 -7.93
C VAL A 73 2.36 9.23 -8.60
N ALA A 74 2.24 8.71 -9.82
CA ALA A 74 0.98 8.67 -10.55
C ALA A 74 0.17 7.43 -10.19
N VAL A 75 -1.13 7.58 -10.00
CA VAL A 75 -2.05 6.49 -9.66
C VAL A 75 -2.88 6.09 -10.88
N ARG A 76 -2.93 4.78 -11.12
CA ARG A 76 -3.79 4.16 -12.14
C ARG A 76 -4.73 3.16 -11.46
N VAL A 77 -6.03 3.37 -11.61
CA VAL A 77 -7.04 2.41 -11.12
C VAL A 77 -7.63 1.66 -12.30
N LEU A 78 -7.55 0.34 -12.25
CA LEU A 78 -8.14 -0.58 -13.22
C LEU A 78 -9.36 -1.29 -12.65
N ALA A 79 -10.29 -1.68 -13.53
CA ALA A 79 -11.56 -2.27 -13.12
C ALA A 79 -11.38 -3.70 -12.61
N ALA A 80 -11.07 -4.66 -13.48
CA ALA A 80 -10.89 -6.06 -13.13
C ALA A 80 -9.45 -6.51 -13.41
N ARG A 81 -8.94 -7.33 -12.51
CA ARG A 81 -7.63 -7.98 -12.63
C ARG A 81 -7.66 -9.00 -13.78
N PRO A 82 -6.61 -9.10 -14.61
CA PRO A 82 -6.42 -10.29 -15.45
C PRO A 82 -6.42 -11.56 -14.58
N SER A 83 -7.04 -12.65 -15.04
CA SER A 83 -7.16 -13.91 -14.28
C SER A 83 -5.87 -14.74 -14.36
N ASN A 84 -4.72 -14.15 -14.03
CA ASN A 84 -3.45 -14.86 -14.00
C ASN A 84 -3.02 -15.19 -12.55
N ASP A 85 -2.51 -16.42 -12.36
CA ASP A 85 -2.25 -17.08 -11.07
C ASP A 85 -1.05 -16.52 -10.27
N TYR A 86 -0.52 -15.36 -10.65
CA TYR A 86 0.56 -14.72 -9.88
C TYR A 86 0.00 -14.13 -8.59
N GLY A 87 -0.03 -14.91 -7.52
CA GLY A 87 -0.34 -14.44 -6.17
C GLY A 87 0.45 -13.17 -5.80
N GLU A 88 -0.13 -12.35 -4.93
CA GLU A 88 0.38 -11.11 -4.33
C GLU A 88 0.17 -9.79 -5.08
N LEU A 89 -0.08 -9.77 -6.40
CA LEU A 89 -0.27 -8.49 -7.11
C LEU A 89 -1.72 -7.99 -7.06
N HIS A 90 -2.11 -7.44 -5.90
CA HIS A 90 -3.29 -6.56 -5.80
C HIS A 90 -2.97 -5.13 -6.26
N GLY A 91 -1.69 -4.79 -6.38
CA GLY A 91 -1.18 -3.59 -6.99
C GLY A 91 0.08 -3.89 -7.81
N LEU A 92 0.61 -2.85 -8.47
CA LEU A 92 1.86 -2.89 -9.21
C LEU A 92 2.52 -1.51 -9.12
N TYR A 93 3.76 -1.47 -8.68
CA TYR A 93 4.61 -0.29 -8.74
C TYR A 93 5.61 -0.37 -9.90
N GLU A 94 5.65 0.67 -10.72
CA GLU A 94 6.50 0.80 -11.90
C GLU A 94 7.43 2.01 -11.75
N SER A 95 8.67 1.78 -11.31
CA SER A 95 9.70 2.82 -11.15
C SER A 95 10.23 3.38 -12.47
N THR A 96 10.08 2.64 -13.57
CA THR A 96 10.60 3.03 -14.89
C THR A 96 9.73 4.05 -15.61
N CYS A 97 8.51 4.31 -15.14
CA CYS A 97 7.67 5.39 -15.62
C CYS A 97 8.19 6.76 -15.13
N SER A 98 7.90 7.83 -15.86
CA SER A 98 8.15 9.21 -15.42
C SER A 98 6.84 10.03 -15.47
N PRO A 99 6.27 10.42 -14.31
CA PRO A 99 6.64 10.00 -12.95
C PRO A 99 6.42 8.48 -12.74
N PRO A 100 7.02 7.88 -11.69
CA PRO A 100 6.72 6.50 -11.31
C PRO A 100 5.22 6.26 -11.17
N ARG A 101 4.77 5.03 -11.46
CA ARG A 101 3.34 4.70 -11.51
C ARG A 101 2.98 3.61 -10.51
N LEU A 102 1.83 3.79 -9.87
CA LEU A 102 1.18 2.87 -8.97
C LEU A 102 -0.14 2.43 -9.59
N THR A 103 -0.28 1.16 -9.92
CA THR A 103 -1.50 0.58 -10.49
C THR A 103 -2.21 -0.29 -9.44
N VAL A 104 -3.52 -0.12 -9.25
CA VAL A 104 -4.35 -0.98 -8.39
C VAL A 104 -5.66 -1.36 -9.06
N TRP A 105 -6.25 -2.47 -8.62
CA TRP A 105 -7.55 -2.95 -9.11
C TRP A 105 -8.66 -2.72 -8.11
N MET A 106 -9.77 -2.14 -8.56
CA MET A 106 -10.91 -1.82 -7.68
C MET A 106 -11.97 -2.91 -7.62
N ARG A 107 -11.88 -3.99 -8.41
CA ARG A 107 -12.81 -5.13 -8.37
C ARG A 107 -12.09 -6.46 -8.19
N THR A 108 -12.74 -7.37 -7.46
CA THR A 108 -12.28 -8.74 -7.24
C THR A 108 -12.19 -9.49 -8.57
N ALA A 109 -11.14 -10.26 -8.78
CA ALA A 109 -10.96 -11.07 -9.99
C ALA A 109 -12.10 -12.09 -10.19
N ALA A 110 -12.50 -12.79 -9.12
CA ALA A 110 -13.45 -13.89 -9.21
C ALA A 110 -14.92 -13.46 -9.45
N ARG A 111 -15.34 -12.31 -8.92
CA ARG A 111 -16.77 -11.90 -8.89
C ARG A 111 -17.04 -10.54 -9.52
N GLY A 112 -16.03 -9.78 -9.93
CA GLY A 112 -16.19 -8.41 -10.46
C GLY A 112 -16.78 -7.40 -9.46
N GLN A 113 -16.88 -7.77 -8.18
CA GLN A 113 -17.41 -6.92 -7.12
C GLN A 113 -16.37 -5.89 -6.69
N VAL A 114 -16.81 -4.70 -6.30
CA VAL A 114 -15.92 -3.69 -5.71
C VAL A 114 -15.24 -4.29 -4.48
N VAL A 115 -13.92 -4.11 -4.38
CA VAL A 115 -13.15 -4.63 -3.24
C VAL A 115 -13.53 -3.89 -1.95
N ALA A 116 -13.39 -4.55 -0.80
CA ALA A 116 -13.58 -3.90 0.48
C ALA A 116 -12.60 -2.72 0.64
N PHE A 117 -13.07 -1.60 1.21
CA PHE A 117 -12.26 -0.38 1.35
C PHE A 117 -10.93 -0.62 2.05
N ARG A 118 -10.91 -1.37 3.16
CA ARG A 118 -9.65 -1.66 3.87
C ARG A 118 -8.68 -2.45 3.01
N SER A 119 -9.16 -3.41 2.22
CA SER A 119 -8.32 -4.16 1.29
C SER A 119 -7.72 -3.23 0.24
N PHE A 120 -8.55 -2.35 -0.37
CA PHE A 120 -8.09 -1.38 -1.35
C PHE A 120 -7.03 -0.42 -0.76
N LEU A 121 -7.29 0.15 0.42
CA LEU A 121 -6.38 1.07 1.08
C LEU A 121 -5.04 0.41 1.38
N ARG A 122 -5.05 -0.80 1.95
CA ARG A 122 -3.82 -1.53 2.27
C ARG A 122 -2.99 -1.85 1.02
N THR A 123 -3.64 -2.22 -0.07
CA THR A 123 -2.97 -2.38 -1.37
C THR A 123 -2.35 -1.07 -1.85
N LEU A 124 -3.08 0.04 -1.75
CA LEU A 124 -2.58 1.35 -2.15
C LEU A 124 -1.33 1.75 -1.34
N LEU A 125 -1.35 1.49 -0.03
CA LEU A 125 -0.23 1.74 0.86
C LEU A 125 0.95 0.79 0.61
N HIS A 126 0.68 -0.47 0.27
CA HIS A 126 1.70 -1.43 -0.10
C HIS A 126 2.54 -0.93 -1.28
N GLU A 127 1.89 -0.48 -2.35
CA GLU A 127 2.61 0.06 -3.49
C GLU A 127 3.29 1.42 -3.20
N LEU A 128 2.71 2.25 -2.32
CA LEU A 128 3.39 3.45 -1.82
C LEU A 128 4.68 3.10 -1.06
N LEU A 129 4.72 1.97 -0.34
CA LEU A 129 5.93 1.55 0.35
C LEU A 129 7.02 1.09 -0.62
N HIS A 130 6.65 0.49 -1.75
CA HIS A 130 7.61 0.27 -2.83
C HIS A 130 8.19 1.60 -3.31
N HIS A 131 7.34 2.61 -3.57
CA HIS A 131 7.81 3.95 -3.90
C HIS A 131 8.74 4.54 -2.83
N HIS A 132 8.40 4.40 -1.54
CA HIS A 132 9.24 4.83 -0.43
C HIS A 132 10.58 4.10 -0.36
N ASP A 133 10.63 2.79 -0.63
CA ASP A 133 11.89 2.04 -0.65
C ASP A 133 12.86 2.59 -1.71
N PHE A 134 12.35 2.92 -2.90
CA PHE A 134 13.16 3.49 -3.97
C PHE A 134 13.53 4.96 -3.73
N GLU A 135 12.57 5.82 -3.37
CA GLU A 135 12.81 7.27 -3.31
C GLU A 135 13.24 7.76 -1.92
N GLY A 136 12.63 7.21 -0.86
CA GLY A 136 12.89 7.59 0.52
C GLY A 136 14.14 6.89 1.07
N LEU A 137 14.22 5.57 0.93
CA LEU A 137 15.35 4.77 1.41
C LEU A 137 16.48 4.64 0.38
N ARG A 138 16.25 5.03 -0.88
CA ARG A 138 17.24 4.96 -1.97
C ARG A 138 17.77 3.55 -2.20
N LEU A 139 16.91 2.56 -2.05
CA LEU A 139 17.25 1.15 -2.27
C LEU A 139 17.17 0.83 -3.78
N ALA A 140 18.07 -0.03 -4.24
CA ALA A 140 18.10 -0.47 -5.64
C ALA A 140 17.02 -1.52 -5.96
N GLU A 141 16.50 -2.20 -4.95
CA GLU A 141 15.41 -3.18 -5.03
C GLU A 141 14.49 -2.99 -3.82
N SER A 142 13.23 -3.38 -3.93
CA SER A 142 12.29 -3.39 -2.81
C SER A 142 11.82 -4.81 -2.55
N PHE A 143 11.94 -5.24 -1.30
CA PHE A 143 11.58 -6.60 -0.85
C PHE A 143 10.47 -6.52 0.18
N HIS A 144 9.58 -7.51 0.16
CA HIS A 144 8.57 -7.70 1.22
C HIS A 144 9.22 -8.26 2.48
N THR A 145 9.82 -7.38 3.28
CA THR A 145 10.47 -7.69 4.57
C THR A 145 9.50 -7.59 5.74
N GLN A 146 9.91 -7.98 6.94
CA GLN A 146 9.09 -7.81 8.13
C GLN A 146 8.89 -6.30 8.41
N GLY A 147 9.94 -5.50 8.28
CA GLY A 147 9.88 -4.03 8.38
C GLY A 147 8.95 -3.39 7.36
N PHE A 148 8.93 -3.89 6.12
CA PHE A 148 7.97 -3.45 5.08
C PHE A 148 6.52 -3.66 5.54
N PHE A 149 6.17 -4.86 6.00
CA PHE A 149 4.81 -5.15 6.48
C PHE A 149 4.45 -4.37 7.75
N GLN A 150 5.43 -4.08 8.61
CA GLN A 150 5.23 -3.25 9.79
C GLN A 150 4.92 -1.79 9.41
N ARG A 151 5.63 -1.22 8.43
CA ARG A 151 5.33 0.10 7.88
C ARG A 151 3.93 0.17 7.26
N GLU A 152 3.52 -0.87 6.55
CA GLU A 152 2.19 -0.95 5.94
C GLU A 152 1.10 -0.92 7.01
N ALA A 153 1.22 -1.79 8.00
CA ALA A 153 0.27 -1.87 9.11
C ALA A 153 0.24 -0.58 9.92
N ASP A 154 1.39 0.07 10.12
CA ASP A 154 1.51 1.33 10.85
C ASP A 154 0.80 2.48 10.13
N LEU A 155 1.07 2.68 8.83
CA LEU A 155 0.38 3.69 8.01
C LEU A 155 -1.12 3.44 7.95
N ALA A 156 -1.53 2.18 7.69
CA ALA A 156 -2.95 1.84 7.64
C ALA A 156 -3.65 2.18 8.96
N ARG A 157 -3.02 1.85 10.11
CA ARG A 157 -3.54 2.18 11.43
C ARG A 157 -3.66 3.70 11.64
N GLN A 158 -2.64 4.47 11.30
CA GLN A 158 -2.67 5.94 11.43
C GLN A 158 -3.83 6.55 10.63
N LEU A 159 -3.97 6.16 9.35
CA LEU A 159 -5.01 6.69 8.45
C LEU A 159 -6.42 6.27 8.86
N LEU A 160 -6.61 5.00 9.19
CA LEU A 160 -7.92 4.48 9.61
C LEU A 160 -8.37 5.11 10.93
N THR A 161 -7.45 5.26 11.90
CA THR A 161 -7.75 5.91 13.18
C THR A 161 -8.12 7.38 12.97
N ALA A 162 -7.37 8.10 12.13
CA ALA A 162 -7.66 9.50 11.83
C ALA A 162 -9.01 9.70 11.15
N ALA A 163 -9.43 8.77 10.29
CA ALA A 163 -10.75 8.78 9.65
C ALA A 163 -11.89 8.28 10.56
N GLY A 164 -11.62 7.96 11.84
CA GLY A 164 -12.63 7.41 12.75
C GLY A 164 -13.07 5.98 12.43
N LEU A 165 -12.32 5.27 11.58
CA LEU A 165 -12.57 3.88 11.20
C LEU A 165 -11.73 2.97 12.11
N PRO A 166 -12.31 2.30 13.13
CA PRO A 166 -11.52 1.54 14.10
C PRO A 166 -10.69 0.44 13.42
N PRO A 167 -9.50 0.06 13.91
CA PRO A 167 -8.79 -1.10 13.38
C PRO A 167 -9.68 -2.35 13.47
N VAL A 168 -9.55 -3.28 12.53
CA VAL A 168 -10.29 -4.56 12.61
C VAL A 168 -9.86 -5.25 13.90
N ALA A 169 -10.82 -5.50 14.81
CA ALA A 169 -10.55 -6.30 15.99
C ALA A 169 -9.91 -7.61 15.53
N ARG A 170 -8.76 -7.98 16.13
CA ARG A 170 -8.15 -9.28 15.86
C ARG A 170 -9.21 -10.34 16.11
N SER A 171 -9.65 -11.01 15.05
CA SER A 171 -10.46 -12.22 15.16
C SER A 171 -9.70 -13.17 16.08
N ARG A 172 -10.22 -13.43 17.28
CA ARG A 172 -9.81 -14.58 18.10
C ARG A 172 -10.22 -15.85 17.36
N ARG A 173 -9.53 -16.19 16.27
CA ARG A 173 -9.56 -17.54 15.70
C ARG A 173 -8.29 -18.22 16.15
N GLY A 174 -8.42 -18.93 17.26
CA GLY A 174 -7.32 -19.63 17.91
C GLY A 174 -7.62 -20.14 19.32
N GLU A 175 -8.90 -20.31 19.68
CA GLU A 175 -9.31 -21.14 20.83
C GLU A 175 -10.57 -21.89 20.42
N ALA A 176 -10.39 -23.03 19.77
CA ALA A 176 -11.42 -24.05 19.64
C ALA A 176 -10.73 -25.41 19.44
N ARG A 177 -10.53 -26.08 20.60
CA ARG A 177 -10.32 -27.52 20.83
C ARG A 177 -9.04 -28.17 20.31
#